data_AF-A0A2V5QPD2-F1
#
_entry.id   AF-A0A2V5QPD2-F1
#
_cell.length_a   1.000
_cell.length_b   1.000
_cell.length_c   1.000
_cell.angle_alpha   90.00
_cell.angle_beta   90.00
_cell.angle_gamma   90.00
#
_symmetry.space_group_name_H-M   'P 1'
#
loop_
_entity.id
_entity.type
_entity.pdbx_description
1 polymer ?
#
loop_
_entity_poly.entity_id
_entity_poly.type
_entity_poly.pdbx_seq_one_letter_code
_entity_poly.pdbx_strand_id
1 'polypeptide(L)'
;MKITCGKRSRRCELIVALSVLALSCAAAQAQPQSHRPAGRPMGGPPRGGGLPPNQSIRERWLAMPPEARQNFRRNAERWMHMSPEERNVMRQRENLRRQTIQQETEAALRDSGLHLSPQERAQFESRYIQERRKVEQALRQQIETERQKELPALIQQLKREFQIDQPTKGPATKPAESPKSKK
;
A
#
# COMPACT_ATOMS: atom_id res chain seq x y z
N MET A 1 -23.93 -53.06 -23.76
CA MET A 1 -22.72 -52.83 -22.94
C MET A 1 -22.47 -51.32 -22.86
N LYS A 2 -22.40 -50.75 -21.65
CA LYS A 2 -22.18 -49.32 -21.40
C LYS A 2 -20.70 -49.12 -21.09
N ILE A 3 -20.04 -48.21 -21.80
CA ILE A 3 -18.71 -47.72 -21.42
C ILE A 3 -18.77 -46.19 -21.39
N THR A 4 -18.65 -45.65 -20.19
CA THR A 4 -18.50 -44.23 -19.88
C THR A 4 -17.02 -43.89 -19.77
N CYS A 5 -16.57 -42.82 -20.44
CA CYS A 5 -15.32 -42.09 -20.19
C CYS A 5 -15.46 -40.74 -20.92
N GLY A 6 -15.19 -39.55 -20.42
CA GLY A 6 -14.47 -39.07 -19.24
C GLY A 6 -14.00 -37.66 -19.61
N LYS A 7 -14.61 -36.65 -18.98
CA LYS A 7 -14.54 -35.21 -19.29
C LYS A 7 -13.11 -34.65 -19.12
N ARG A 8 -12.44 -34.23 -20.20
CA ARG A 8 -11.12 -33.55 -20.14
C ARG A 8 -11.24 -32.03 -20.29
N SER A 9 -10.96 -31.37 -19.18
CA SER A 9 -10.28 -30.07 -19.00
C SER A 9 -10.52 -28.94 -20.03
N ARG A 10 -11.43 -28.03 -19.69
CA ARG A 10 -11.51 -26.65 -20.22
C ARG A 10 -11.04 -25.67 -19.15
N ARG A 11 -9.73 -25.50 -18.93
CA ARG A 11 -9.17 -24.46 -18.02
C ARG A 11 -7.74 -24.04 -18.41
N CYS A 12 -7.53 -23.48 -19.60
CA CYS A 12 -6.21 -22.94 -20.00
C CYS A 12 -6.22 -21.54 -20.64
N GLU A 13 -7.33 -20.78 -20.60
CA GLU A 13 -7.44 -19.53 -21.38
C GLU A 13 -7.73 -18.28 -20.53
N LEU A 14 -7.31 -18.22 -19.25
CA LEU A 14 -7.61 -17.05 -18.40
C LEU A 14 -6.49 -16.64 -17.41
N ILE A 15 -5.22 -16.73 -17.81
CA ILE A 15 -4.13 -16.09 -17.04
C ILE A 15 -3.10 -15.46 -17.98
N VAL A 16 -3.52 -14.49 -18.79
CA VAL A 16 -2.60 -13.50 -19.38
C VAL A 16 -3.36 -12.17 -19.48
N ALA A 17 -3.30 -11.34 -18.44
CA ALA A 17 -3.41 -9.86 -18.53
C ALA A 17 -3.48 -9.22 -17.14
N LEU A 18 -2.46 -9.38 -16.30
CA LEU A 18 -2.22 -8.44 -15.19
C LEU A 18 -0.71 -8.29 -15.00
N SER A 19 -0.09 -7.60 -15.95
CA SER A 19 1.30 -7.14 -15.84
C SER A 19 1.33 -5.68 -16.26
N VAL A 20 1.44 -4.79 -15.27
CA VAL A 20 2.33 -3.62 -15.20
C VAL A 20 1.85 -2.80 -14.01
N LEU A 21 2.57 -2.89 -12.88
CA LEU A 21 2.96 -1.73 -12.08
C LEU A 21 4.02 -2.13 -11.04
N ALA A 22 5.26 -2.25 -11.51
CA ALA A 22 6.44 -2.21 -10.66
C ALA A 22 7.24 -0.98 -11.07
N LEU A 23 7.35 0.03 -10.22
CA LEU A 23 8.54 0.88 -10.07
C LEU A 23 8.32 1.98 -9.02
N SER A 24 8.94 1.81 -7.85
CA SER A 24 9.81 2.79 -7.15
C SER A 24 9.93 2.43 -5.67
N CYS A 25 10.77 1.43 -5.38
CA CYS A 25 11.31 1.25 -4.03
C CYS A 25 12.41 2.29 -3.85
N ALA A 26 12.11 3.39 -3.16
CA ALA A 26 13.15 4.24 -2.58
C ALA A 26 13.74 3.52 -1.37
N ALA A 27 14.98 3.03 -1.50
CA ALA A 27 15.73 2.47 -0.40
C ALA A 27 16.10 3.58 0.59
N ALA A 28 15.34 3.70 1.68
CA ALA A 28 15.74 4.47 2.85
C ALA A 28 16.53 3.55 3.78
N GLN A 29 17.76 3.93 4.07
CA GLN A 29 18.70 3.25 4.95
C GLN A 29 18.09 3.10 6.35
N ALA A 30 18.03 1.87 6.86
CA ALA A 30 17.53 1.57 8.20
C ALA A 30 18.60 1.90 9.24
N GLN A 31 18.36 2.93 10.08
CA GLN A 31 19.02 3.05 11.38
C GLN A 31 18.29 2.15 12.41
N PRO A 32 19.01 1.43 13.27
CA PRO A 32 18.39 0.60 14.29
C PRO A 32 17.90 1.48 15.45
N GLN A 33 16.58 1.61 15.62
CA GLN A 33 16.01 2.23 16.82
C GLN A 33 15.83 1.21 17.93
N SER A 34 16.51 1.49 19.03
CA SER A 34 16.45 0.79 20.31
C SER A 34 15.04 0.80 20.90
N HIS A 35 14.71 -0.30 21.55
CA HIS A 35 13.40 -0.75 22.01
C HIS A 35 12.87 0.10 23.18
N ARG A 36 11.58 0.43 23.17
CA ARG A 36 10.80 0.85 24.36
C ARG A 36 9.40 0.20 24.30
N PRO A 37 8.77 -0.12 25.44
CA PRO A 37 7.78 -1.19 25.53
C PRO A 37 6.38 -0.76 25.08
N ALA A 38 5.59 -1.80 24.80
CA ALA A 38 4.23 -1.78 24.30
C ALA A 38 3.29 -0.85 25.08
N GLY A 39 2.57 -0.02 24.33
CA GLY A 39 1.50 0.83 24.84
C GLY A 39 0.72 1.50 23.71
N ARG A 40 -0.31 0.79 23.21
CA ARG A 40 -1.53 1.32 22.54
C ARG A 40 -1.38 1.91 21.11
N PRO A 41 -1.99 1.30 20.08
CA PRO A 41 -2.18 1.99 18.81
C PRO A 41 -3.47 2.83 18.91
N MET A 42 -3.34 4.11 19.25
CA MET A 42 -4.46 5.04 19.06
C MET A 42 -4.38 5.61 17.65
N GLY A 43 -5.33 5.20 16.82
CA GLY A 43 -5.48 5.62 15.44
C GLY A 43 -5.39 7.15 15.26
N GLY A 44 -4.82 7.54 14.13
CA GLY A 44 -4.74 8.94 13.71
C GLY A 44 -6.10 9.66 13.76
N PRO A 45 -6.10 11.00 13.80
CA PRO A 45 -7.28 11.78 14.14
C PRO A 45 -8.45 11.45 13.19
N PRO A 46 -9.66 11.23 13.73
CA PRO A 46 -10.83 10.92 12.93
C PRO A 46 -11.25 12.17 12.16
N ARG A 47 -10.78 12.33 10.92
CA ARG A 47 -11.45 13.22 9.96
C ARG A 47 -12.74 12.54 9.50
N GLY A 48 -13.81 12.66 10.28
CA GLY A 48 -15.10 12.05 9.96
C GLY A 48 -16.14 12.13 11.07
N GLY A 49 -15.75 12.36 12.33
CA GLY A 49 -16.70 12.70 13.40
C GLY A 49 -16.95 14.19 13.43
N GLY A 50 -18.22 14.61 13.40
CA GLY A 50 -18.63 16.00 13.55
C GLY A 50 -18.04 16.61 14.82
N LEU A 51 -16.96 17.36 14.67
CA LEU A 51 -16.56 18.40 15.61
C LEU A 51 -17.21 19.72 15.15
N PRO A 52 -17.56 20.62 16.08
CA PRO A 52 -18.40 21.77 15.79
C PRO A 52 -17.81 22.58 14.63
N PRO A 53 -18.66 23.01 13.67
CA PRO A 53 -18.22 23.66 12.43
C PRO A 53 -17.44 24.97 12.62
N ASN A 54 -17.35 25.48 13.86
CA ASN A 54 -16.73 26.74 14.21
C ASN A 54 -15.27 26.64 14.71
N GLN A 55 -14.66 25.45 14.76
CA GLN A 55 -13.24 25.39 15.15
C GLN A 55 -12.33 25.87 14.02
N SER A 56 -11.52 26.88 14.33
CA SER A 56 -10.53 27.40 13.39
C SER A 56 -9.56 26.29 12.95
N ILE A 57 -9.01 26.40 11.73
CA ILE A 57 -7.98 25.46 11.24
C ILE A 57 -6.80 25.40 12.24
N ARG A 58 -6.52 26.51 12.92
CA ARG A 58 -5.51 26.62 13.98
C ARG A 58 -5.83 25.73 15.18
N GLU A 59 -7.05 25.77 15.72
CA GLU A 59 -7.44 24.89 16.83
C GLU A 59 -7.36 23.42 16.45
N ARG A 60 -7.84 23.06 15.26
CA ARG A 60 -7.76 21.69 14.74
C ARG A 60 -6.31 21.22 14.58
N TRP A 61 -5.42 22.12 14.18
CA TRP A 61 -3.99 21.85 14.12
C TRP A 61 -3.40 21.59 15.51
N LEU A 62 -3.71 22.45 16.48
CA LEU A 62 -3.21 22.34 17.85
C LEU A 62 -3.73 21.10 18.57
N ALA A 63 -4.96 20.67 18.28
CA ALA A 63 -5.57 19.47 18.83
C ALA A 63 -5.01 18.16 18.24
N MET A 64 -4.21 18.20 17.16
CA MET A 64 -3.62 16.99 16.60
C MET A 64 -2.46 16.46 17.45
N PRO A 65 -2.37 15.14 17.67
CA PRO A 65 -1.20 14.51 18.29
C PRO A 65 0.09 14.92 17.57
N PRO A 66 1.23 15.03 18.28
CA PRO A 66 2.50 15.47 17.68
C PRO A 66 2.91 14.66 16.44
N GLU A 67 2.74 13.33 16.49
CA GLU A 67 3.02 12.44 15.35
C GLU A 67 2.11 12.75 14.15
N ALA A 68 0.81 12.98 14.40
CA ALA A 68 -0.13 13.32 13.35
C ALA A 68 0.22 14.66 12.67
N ARG A 69 0.71 15.64 13.45
CA ARG A 69 1.22 16.91 12.91
C ARG A 69 2.46 16.69 12.03
N GLN A 70 3.39 15.83 12.45
CA GLN A 70 4.58 15.52 11.66
C GLN A 70 4.20 14.82 10.34
N ASN A 71 3.31 13.83 10.40
CA ASN A 71 2.78 13.14 9.22
C ASN A 71 2.11 14.13 8.25
N PHE A 72 1.33 15.08 8.78
CA PHE A 72 0.73 16.13 7.97
C PHE A 72 1.78 16.99 7.28
N ARG A 73 2.82 17.44 8.00
CA ARG A 73 3.92 18.23 7.41
C ARG A 73 4.59 17.51 6.25
N ARG A 74 4.99 16.24 6.45
CA ARG A 74 5.62 15.44 5.39
C ARG A 74 4.72 15.27 4.18
N ASN A 75 3.43 15.03 4.39
CA ASN A 75 2.46 14.90 3.30
C ASN A 75 2.24 16.24 2.56
N ALA A 76 2.20 17.36 3.29
CA ALA A 76 2.08 18.68 2.70
C ALA A 76 3.32 19.05 1.89
N GLU A 77 4.51 18.80 2.43
CA GLU A 77 5.77 18.96 1.71
C GLU A 77 5.75 18.12 0.42
N ARG A 78 5.39 16.83 0.50
CA ARG A 78 5.26 15.97 -0.69
C ARG A 78 4.29 16.55 -1.71
N TRP A 79 3.13 17.04 -1.27
CA TRP A 79 2.13 17.64 -2.16
C TRP A 79 2.65 18.89 -2.88
N MET A 80 3.39 19.75 -2.18
CA MET A 80 3.98 20.96 -2.77
C MET A 80 4.99 20.63 -3.86
N HIS A 81 5.71 19.52 -3.73
CA HIS A 81 6.71 19.06 -4.70
C HIS A 81 6.12 18.20 -5.84
N MET A 82 4.86 17.79 -5.76
CA MET A 82 4.20 17.07 -6.87
C MET A 82 3.90 17.99 -8.05
N SER A 83 4.09 17.46 -9.25
CA SER A 83 3.62 18.02 -10.52
C SER A 83 2.07 18.09 -10.59
N PRO A 84 1.50 18.93 -11.47
CA PRO A 84 0.06 18.96 -11.70
C PRO A 84 -0.54 17.60 -12.07
N GLU A 85 0.17 16.80 -12.86
CA GLU A 85 -0.24 15.47 -13.32
C GLU A 85 -0.31 14.50 -12.14
N GLU A 86 0.72 14.46 -11.29
CA GLU A 86 0.74 13.63 -10.08
C GLU A 86 -0.38 14.02 -9.11
N ARG A 87 -0.63 15.33 -8.94
CA ARG A 87 -1.76 15.82 -8.15
C ARG A 87 -3.09 15.38 -8.74
N ASN A 88 -3.21 15.32 -10.07
CA ASN A 88 -4.43 14.85 -10.72
C ASN A 88 -4.67 13.36 -10.45
N VAL A 89 -3.65 12.52 -10.57
CA VAL A 89 -3.74 11.08 -10.24
C VAL A 89 -4.15 10.89 -8.78
N MET A 90 -3.57 11.65 -7.85
CA MET A 90 -3.95 11.60 -6.43
C MET A 90 -5.40 12.04 -6.21
N ARG A 91 -5.87 13.10 -6.89
CA ARG A 91 -7.28 13.53 -6.82
C ARG A 91 -8.22 12.47 -7.37
N GLN A 92 -7.93 11.88 -8.52
CA GLN A 92 -8.74 10.80 -9.11
C GLN A 92 -8.84 9.60 -8.17
N ARG A 93 -7.71 9.19 -7.58
CA ARG A 93 -7.67 8.12 -6.60
C ARG A 93 -8.52 8.42 -5.36
N GLU A 94 -8.43 9.65 -4.84
CA GLU A 94 -9.24 10.08 -3.69
C GLU A 94 -10.74 10.15 -4.04
N ASN A 95 -11.09 10.59 -5.25
CA ASN A 95 -12.47 10.60 -5.72
C ASN A 95 -13.05 9.19 -5.80
N LEU A 96 -12.30 8.25 -6.40
CA LEU A 96 -12.71 6.84 -6.46
C LEU A 96 -12.90 6.27 -5.04
N ARG A 97 -11.94 6.53 -4.14
CA ARG A 97 -12.06 6.10 -2.74
C ARG A 97 -13.33 6.63 -2.07
N ARG A 98 -13.68 7.91 -2.28
CA ARG A 98 -14.89 8.51 -1.72
C ARG A 98 -16.16 7.85 -2.25
N GLN A 99 -16.22 7.59 -3.55
CA GLN A 99 -17.34 6.90 -4.18
C GLN A 99 -17.51 5.48 -3.62
N THR A 100 -16.42 4.73 -3.49
CA THR A 100 -16.47 3.38 -2.91
C THR A 100 -16.98 3.41 -1.47
N ILE A 101 -16.44 4.29 -0.62
CA ILE A 101 -16.88 4.40 0.77
C ILE A 101 -18.37 4.76 0.85
N GLN A 102 -18.85 5.66 -0.01
CA GLN A 102 -20.25 6.02 -0.05
C GLN A 102 -21.13 4.81 -0.39
N GLN A 103 -20.80 4.09 -1.46
CA GLN A 103 -21.55 2.89 -1.88
C GLN A 103 -21.55 1.80 -0.80
N GLU A 104 -20.40 1.55 -0.18
CA GLU A 104 -20.27 0.59 0.93
C GLU A 104 -21.10 1.01 2.14
N THR A 105 -21.13 2.30 2.47
CA THR A 105 -21.91 2.80 3.62
C THR A 105 -23.41 2.73 3.35
N GLU A 106 -23.84 3.04 2.12
CA GLU A 106 -25.23 2.87 1.68
C GLU A 106 -25.65 1.40 1.69
N ALA A 107 -24.78 0.48 1.26
CA ALA A 107 -25.02 -0.95 1.36
C ALA A 107 -25.15 -1.39 2.82
N ALA A 108 -24.23 -0.98 3.69
CA ALA A 108 -24.29 -1.29 5.11
C ALA A 108 -25.60 -0.79 5.78
N LEU A 109 -26.09 0.39 5.40
CA LEU A 109 -27.38 0.90 5.88
C LEU A 109 -28.54 0.04 5.40
N ARG A 110 -28.57 -0.35 4.11
CA ARG A 110 -29.62 -1.23 3.58
C ARG A 110 -29.60 -2.59 4.28
N ASP A 111 -28.43 -3.20 4.39
CA ASP A 111 -28.25 -4.52 4.99
C ASP A 111 -28.54 -4.53 6.50
N SER A 112 -28.37 -3.38 7.17
CA SER A 112 -28.70 -3.23 8.59
C SER A 112 -30.21 -3.24 8.87
N GLY A 113 -31.05 -2.96 7.87
CA GLY A 113 -32.50 -2.81 8.04
C GLY A 113 -32.90 -1.60 8.92
N LEU A 114 -31.97 -0.69 9.23
CA LEU A 114 -32.23 0.45 10.09
C LEU A 114 -32.98 1.56 9.34
N HIS A 115 -34.02 2.08 9.97
CA HIS A 115 -34.72 3.29 9.54
C HIS A 115 -34.20 4.47 10.34
N LEU A 116 -33.27 5.24 9.76
CA LEU A 116 -32.60 6.36 10.43
C LEU A 116 -33.12 7.70 9.89
N SER A 117 -33.30 8.67 10.79
CA SER A 117 -33.46 10.07 10.40
C SER A 117 -32.19 10.60 9.69
N PRO A 118 -32.25 11.74 8.97
CA PRO A 118 -31.07 12.31 8.32
C PRO A 118 -29.90 12.56 9.28
N GLN A 119 -30.18 12.97 10.52
CA GLN A 119 -29.15 13.24 11.53
C GLN A 119 -28.49 11.94 12.03
N GLU A 120 -29.29 10.91 12.31
CA GLU A 120 -28.78 9.60 12.73
C GLU A 120 -28.01 8.93 11.61
N ARG A 121 -28.45 9.09 10.36
CA ARG A 121 -27.73 8.63 9.18
C ARG A 121 -26.34 9.27 9.08
N ALA A 122 -26.23 10.58 9.26
CA ALA A 122 -24.93 11.25 9.26
C ALA A 122 -24.00 10.75 10.39
N GLN A 123 -24.56 10.44 11.56
CA GLN A 123 -23.81 9.83 12.66
C GLN A 123 -23.35 8.42 12.31
N PHE A 124 -24.22 7.60 11.73
CA PHE A 124 -23.89 6.26 11.24
C PHE A 124 -22.75 6.31 10.23
N GLU A 125 -22.86 7.15 9.20
CA GLU A 125 -21.85 7.29 8.15
C GLU A 125 -20.48 7.70 8.74
N SER A 126 -20.49 8.69 9.64
CA SER A 126 -19.30 9.11 10.40
C SER A 126 -18.64 7.94 11.15
N ARG A 127 -19.45 7.16 11.90
CA ARG A 127 -18.96 6.03 12.70
C ARG A 127 -18.47 4.89 11.82
N TYR A 128 -19.20 4.56 10.76
CA TYR A 128 -18.82 3.54 9.79
C TYR A 128 -17.44 3.85 9.19
N ILE A 129 -17.22 5.08 8.74
CA ILE A 129 -15.93 5.51 8.17
C ILE A 129 -14.79 5.41 9.20
N GLN A 130 -15.06 5.75 10.46
CA GLN A 130 -14.05 5.64 11.53
C GLN A 130 -13.65 4.19 11.79
N GLU A 131 -14.61 3.29 11.95
CA GLU A 131 -14.33 1.88 12.25
C GLU A 131 -13.71 1.17 11.04
N ARG A 132 -14.18 1.45 9.82
CA ARG A 132 -13.57 0.97 8.58
C ARG A 132 -12.09 1.33 8.49
N ARG A 133 -11.71 2.56 8.84
CA ARG A 133 -10.29 2.99 8.84
C ARG A 133 -9.45 2.20 9.83
N LYS A 134 -9.98 1.86 11.01
CA LYS A 134 -9.25 1.04 11.99
C LYS A 134 -9.02 -0.36 11.45
N VAL A 135 -10.04 -0.97 10.85
CA VAL A 135 -9.92 -2.29 10.20
C VAL A 135 -8.88 -2.26 9.10
N GLU A 136 -8.94 -1.27 8.20
CA GLU A 136 -7.94 -1.12 7.12
C GLU A 136 -6.52 -0.94 7.66
N GLN A 137 -6.32 -0.20 8.76
CA GLN A 137 -5.00 -0.01 9.37
C GLN A 137 -4.45 -1.32 9.94
N ALA A 138 -5.27 -2.07 10.67
CA ALA A 138 -4.89 -3.37 11.21
C ALA A 138 -4.53 -4.36 10.09
N LEU A 139 -5.35 -4.44 9.04
CA LEU A 139 -5.08 -5.29 7.88
C LEU A 139 -3.78 -4.90 7.15
N ARG A 140 -3.51 -3.60 6.97
CA ARG A 140 -2.26 -3.14 6.36
C ARG A 140 -1.05 -3.58 7.17
N GLN A 141 -1.10 -3.46 8.49
CA GLN A 141 -0.01 -3.89 9.37
C GLN A 141 0.20 -5.41 9.27
N GLN A 142 -0.87 -6.19 9.32
CA GLN A 142 -0.79 -7.63 9.18
C GLN A 142 -0.20 -8.05 7.83
N ILE A 143 -0.71 -7.50 6.73
CA ILE A 143 -0.20 -7.79 5.38
C ILE A 143 1.27 -7.37 5.26
N GLU A 144 1.67 -6.24 5.83
CA GLU A 144 3.07 -5.79 5.85
C GLU A 144 3.96 -6.78 6.60
N THR A 145 3.52 -7.20 7.79
CA THR A 145 4.25 -8.18 8.59
C THR A 145 4.42 -9.50 7.86
N GLU A 146 3.36 -10.05 7.27
CA GLU A 146 3.46 -11.30 6.51
C GLU A 146 4.35 -11.13 5.27
N ARG A 147 4.19 -10.02 4.55
CA ARG A 147 5.05 -9.74 3.39
C ARG A 147 6.52 -9.68 3.79
N GLN A 148 6.86 -9.03 4.89
CA GLN A 148 8.26 -8.95 5.37
C GLN A 148 8.86 -10.32 5.72
N LYS A 149 8.05 -11.28 6.17
CA LYS A 149 8.49 -12.66 6.41
C LYS A 149 8.81 -13.41 5.12
N GLU A 150 7.99 -13.22 4.08
CA GLU A 150 8.10 -13.95 2.81
C GLU A 150 9.12 -13.36 1.83
N LEU A 151 9.36 -12.04 1.90
CA LEU A 151 10.26 -11.34 0.98
C LEU A 151 11.68 -11.92 0.91
N PRO A 152 12.35 -12.29 2.01
CA PRO A 152 13.70 -12.85 1.94
C PRO A 152 13.77 -14.17 1.15
N ALA A 153 12.78 -15.06 1.32
CA ALA A 153 12.73 -16.32 0.60
C ALA A 153 12.54 -16.07 -0.91
N LEU A 154 11.61 -15.17 -1.27
CA LEU A 154 11.42 -14.74 -2.65
C LEU A 154 12.70 -14.15 -3.25
N ILE A 155 13.40 -13.28 -2.53
CA ILE A 155 14.66 -12.68 -2.99
C ILE A 155 15.73 -13.76 -3.23
N GLN A 156 15.84 -14.77 -2.37
CA GLN A 156 16.80 -15.86 -2.59
C GLN A 156 16.42 -16.73 -3.79
N GLN A 157 15.14 -16.98 -4.01
CA GLN A 157 14.67 -17.69 -5.20
C GLN A 157 15.03 -16.91 -6.47
N LEU A 158 14.67 -15.62 -6.54
CA LEU A 158 15.01 -14.77 -7.67
C LEU A 158 16.53 -14.70 -7.88
N LYS A 159 17.32 -14.60 -6.80
CA LYS A 159 18.78 -14.63 -6.89
C LYS A 159 19.29 -15.91 -7.56
N ARG A 160 18.72 -17.08 -7.28
CA ARG A 160 19.12 -18.35 -7.93
C ARG A 160 18.72 -18.37 -9.40
N GLU A 161 17.47 -17.99 -9.70
CA GLU A 161 16.94 -17.96 -11.08
C GLU A 161 17.82 -17.09 -11.98
N PHE A 162 18.16 -15.88 -11.54
CA PHE A 162 18.95 -14.92 -12.32
C PHE A 162 20.49 -15.10 -12.19
N GLN A 163 20.98 -16.04 -11.38
CA GLN A 163 22.41 -16.38 -11.30
C GLN A 163 22.84 -17.46 -12.28
N ILE A 164 21.92 -18.31 -12.72
CA ILE A 164 22.20 -19.40 -13.68
C ILE A 164 22.67 -18.83 -15.03
N ASP A 165 22.20 -17.63 -15.39
CA ASP A 165 22.54 -16.95 -16.64
C ASP A 165 23.73 -15.98 -16.54
N GLN A 166 24.36 -15.86 -15.36
CA GLN A 166 25.60 -15.09 -15.20
C GLN A 166 26.78 -16.04 -15.42
N PRO A 167 27.50 -15.98 -16.56
CA PRO A 167 28.72 -16.73 -16.71
C PRO A 167 29.65 -16.27 -15.59
N THR A 168 30.09 -17.23 -14.78
CA THR A 168 31.12 -17.02 -13.78
C THR A 168 32.27 -16.29 -14.48
N LYS A 169 32.54 -15.04 -14.08
CA LYS A 169 33.84 -14.41 -14.35
C LYS A 169 34.88 -15.29 -13.69
N GLY A 170 35.35 -16.31 -14.43
CA GLY A 170 36.46 -17.17 -14.05
C GLY A 170 37.74 -16.35 -13.94
N PRO A 171 38.71 -16.80 -13.14
CA PRO A 171 39.92 -16.05 -12.90
C PRO A 171 40.82 -16.04 -14.15
N ALA A 172 41.25 -14.83 -14.53
CA ALA A 172 42.49 -14.49 -15.23
C ALA A 172 42.88 -15.35 -16.47
N THR A 173 42.40 -14.98 -17.65
CA THR A 173 43.22 -15.11 -18.86
C THR A 173 44.21 -13.95 -18.94
N LYS A 174 45.48 -14.28 -18.76
CA LYS A 174 46.69 -13.45 -18.97
C LYS A 174 46.54 -12.51 -20.17
N PRO A 175 46.98 -11.24 -20.10
CA PRO A 175 47.19 -10.44 -21.31
C PRO A 175 48.31 -11.08 -22.12
N ALA A 176 48.01 -11.44 -23.37
CA ALA A 176 49.00 -11.85 -24.35
C ALA A 176 50.04 -10.73 -24.52
N GLU A 177 51.29 -11.13 -24.42
CA GLU A 177 52.49 -10.35 -24.67
C GLU A 177 52.50 -9.87 -26.14
N SER A 178 52.44 -8.56 -26.36
CA SER A 178 52.62 -7.96 -27.68
C SER A 178 54.11 -7.98 -28.06
N PRO A 179 54.50 -8.46 -29.25
CA PRO A 179 55.89 -8.40 -29.68
C PRO A 179 56.27 -6.96 -30.05
N LYS A 180 57.39 -6.50 -29.50
CA LYS A 180 58.06 -5.24 -29.85
C LYS A 180 58.40 -5.22 -31.35
N SER A 181 57.85 -4.27 -32.11
CA SER A 181 58.44 -3.84 -33.37
C SER A 181 59.58 -2.86 -33.11
N LYS A 182 60.81 -3.36 -33.31
CA LYS A 182 62.04 -2.58 -33.48
C LYS A 182 62.36 -2.56 -34.98
N LYS A 183 62.16 -1.42 -35.65
CA LYS A 183 63.11 -0.77 -36.57
C LYS A 183 62.43 0.40 -37.27
#